data_AF-A0A4R1GH90-F1
#
_entry.id   AF-A0A4R1GH90-F1
#
_cell.length_a   1.000
_cell.length_b   1.000
_cell.length_c   1.000
_cell.angle_alpha   90.00
_cell.angle_beta   90.00
_cell.angle_gamma   90.00
#
_symmetry.space_group_name_H-M   'P 1'
#
loop_
_entity.id
_entity.type
_entity.pdbx_description
1 polymer ?
#
loop_
_entity_poly.entity_id
_entity_poly.type
_entity_poly.pdbx_seq_one_letter_code
_entity_poly.pdbx_strand_id
1 'polypeptide(L)'
;MFKFLGFGGKKSEKKKVEKETKEKPLNRRAFDRYAVEGLGAVNNISKGGCELKKENYEEVKSELLEVEIGGEKVKSIVVEDRATCIHLKFMEEFKNKELLKKHVKRLKEYEKPEEKPKIDFQSFEEGNSELKVIINLLSEINNPNTTTEKLTNYIEKLPKVKEAVLRVANSVESAAKEKITSLTTAIARIGFERLKEVVRSTIVKELSFENKDLPNFEHLESFSVLKSTFLTEILPYTTFRDTGNEARLLFTSETTPLSFFTKLNEDFKKFYTSVNRLYSPYSRYLERLHFGTDFLKLGKEFIVEYSDLFKYLYDGYILAHLYLYPSLNLPEDLKISLSRRKLDFSYISYLTFLTVLAIVGRDKKSAYILLGRLKRLGMSADKAMEFLSTVVENANDALYHMGLRRSLRMFSYPSRSVRAQRIFPVRDNIYFKYLVERVSSAKRRLVLRHEDRTFTGYIPYIILNAEEFGFRNKAFCIIPCENLSDSEIDPEDFSSFDIIVFRNVDLLPEELLKDFEKIWKGFEGTVICTYSTYSFLDWEKPELHRILREYVVDIPSFLYETKNHEFMVERVKEELEEVLGRSSFDRSLIFVNETTERVIYSYLKTFKL
;
A
#
# COMPACT_ATOMS: atom_id res chain seq x y z
N MET A 1 51.53 -55.80 23.02
CA MET A 1 52.17 -55.08 24.14
C MET A 1 51.24 -53.90 24.48
N PHE A 2 50.09 -54.15 25.12
CA PHE A 2 49.83 -54.14 26.59
C PHE A 2 50.33 -52.83 27.27
N LYS A 3 49.58 -52.08 28.09
CA LYS A 3 48.20 -52.12 28.62
C LYS A 3 47.97 -50.81 29.41
N PHE A 4 46.74 -50.28 29.34
CA PHE A 4 45.89 -49.69 30.40
C PHE A 4 46.45 -48.92 31.62
N LEU A 5 45.79 -47.79 31.95
CA LEU A 5 45.09 -47.44 33.22
C LEU A 5 44.88 -45.91 33.24
N GLY A 6 43.78 -45.29 33.68
CA GLY A 6 42.57 -45.75 34.33
C GLY A 6 41.63 -44.54 34.58
N PHE A 7 40.35 -44.85 34.76
CA PHE A 7 39.23 -43.96 35.03
C PHE A 7 39.34 -43.18 36.34
N GLY A 8 38.75 -41.98 36.38
CA GLY A 8 38.45 -41.24 37.61
C GLY A 8 37.30 -40.27 37.39
N GLY A 9 36.06 -40.75 37.54
CA GLY A 9 34.85 -39.96 37.37
C GLY A 9 34.64 -38.94 38.51
N LYS A 10 34.23 -37.73 38.14
CA LYS A 10 33.41 -36.87 38.99
C LYS A 10 32.10 -36.59 38.24
N LYS A 11 31.03 -37.25 38.69
CA LYS A 11 29.65 -36.84 38.43
C LYS A 11 29.51 -35.40 38.91
N SER A 12 29.45 -34.44 37.99
CA SER A 12 28.79 -33.17 38.26
C SER A 12 27.37 -33.32 37.74
N GLU A 13 26.41 -33.34 38.66
CA GLU A 13 25.00 -33.21 38.35
C GLU A 13 24.82 -31.94 37.52
N LYS A 14 24.60 -32.09 36.21
CA LYS A 14 24.00 -31.04 35.40
C LYS A 14 22.58 -30.86 35.94
N LYS A 15 22.41 -29.96 36.92
CA LYS A 15 21.14 -29.28 37.12
C LYS A 15 20.72 -28.77 35.74
N LYS A 16 19.68 -29.38 35.17
CA LYS A 16 18.86 -28.75 34.14
C LYS A 16 18.29 -27.50 34.79
N VAL A 17 19.05 -26.41 34.72
CA VAL A 17 18.46 -25.09 34.80
C VAL A 17 17.81 -24.93 33.45
N GLU A 18 16.52 -25.25 33.37
CA GLU A 18 15.65 -24.59 32.42
C GLU A 18 15.76 -23.09 32.72
N LYS A 19 16.75 -22.44 32.10
CA LYS A 19 16.70 -21.00 31.92
C LYS A 19 15.56 -20.82 30.94
N GLU A 20 14.34 -20.68 31.47
CA GLU A 20 13.39 -19.75 30.87
C GLU A 20 14.13 -18.41 30.80
N THR A 21 14.84 -18.17 29.70
CA THR A 21 15.25 -16.82 29.33
C THR A 21 13.96 -16.06 29.09
N LYS A 22 13.42 -15.46 30.18
CA LYS A 22 12.38 -14.45 30.08
C LYS A 22 12.84 -13.45 29.04
N GLU A 23 12.13 -13.43 27.92
CA GLU A 23 12.50 -12.65 26.77
C GLU A 23 12.49 -11.17 27.16
N LYS A 24 13.51 -10.42 26.74
CA LYS A 24 13.56 -8.98 27.05
C LYS A 24 12.57 -8.27 26.11
N PRO A 25 11.65 -7.45 26.64
CA PRO A 25 10.69 -6.72 25.80
C PRO A 25 11.44 -5.71 24.91
N LEU A 26 10.89 -5.41 23.73
CA LEU A 26 11.47 -4.45 22.78
C LEU A 26 11.48 -3.06 23.41
N ASN A 27 10.35 -2.65 23.99
CA ASN A 27 10.20 -1.44 24.78
C ASN A 27 10.02 -1.79 26.25
N ARG A 28 10.78 -1.12 27.13
CA ARG A 28 10.70 -1.30 28.58
C ARG A 28 9.85 -0.25 29.29
N ARG A 29 9.32 0.73 28.55
CA ARG A 29 8.51 1.81 29.13
C ARG A 29 7.11 1.29 29.44
N ALA A 30 6.62 1.62 30.64
CA ALA A 30 5.26 1.33 31.05
C ALA A 30 4.23 2.26 30.39
N PHE A 31 4.63 3.50 30.09
CA PHE A 31 3.79 4.57 29.55
C PHE A 31 4.45 5.25 28.36
N ASP A 32 3.63 5.91 27.57
CA ASP A 32 4.09 6.66 26.42
C ASP A 32 4.68 8.01 26.86
N ARG A 33 5.64 8.53 26.09
CA ARG A 33 6.30 9.82 26.37
C ARG A 33 5.94 10.80 25.27
N TYR A 34 5.63 12.02 25.68
CA TYR A 34 5.15 13.11 24.83
C TYR A 34 6.12 14.28 24.90
N ALA A 35 6.55 14.71 23.72
CA ALA A 35 7.22 15.97 23.50
C ALA A 35 6.33 17.14 23.91
N VAL A 36 6.76 18.06 24.78
CA VAL A 36 5.92 19.21 25.18
C VAL A 36 6.65 20.55 25.07
N GLU A 37 5.87 21.62 24.95
CA GLU A 37 6.34 23.01 25.01
C GLU A 37 5.40 23.90 25.84
N GLY A 38 5.96 24.96 26.42
CA GLY A 38 5.18 25.90 27.24
C GLY A 38 4.76 25.37 28.60
N LEU A 39 5.38 24.30 29.10
CA LEU A 39 5.20 23.73 30.45
C LEU A 39 6.45 23.92 31.32
N GLY A 40 7.02 25.13 31.32
CA GLY A 40 8.25 25.44 32.05
C GLY A 40 9.47 24.68 31.51
N ALA A 41 10.25 24.06 32.40
CA ALA A 41 11.46 23.32 32.06
C ALA A 41 11.20 21.87 31.56
N VAL A 42 9.95 21.45 31.42
CA VAL A 42 9.60 20.09 30.99
C VAL A 42 9.86 19.91 29.50
N ASN A 43 10.75 18.97 29.14
CA ASN A 43 11.03 18.59 27.75
C ASN A 43 10.08 17.51 27.25
N ASN A 44 9.85 16.48 28.08
CA ASN A 44 8.93 15.40 27.80
C ASN A 44 8.22 14.90 29.05
N ILE A 45 7.04 14.33 28.89
CA ILE A 45 6.18 13.87 29.98
C ILE A 45 5.44 12.59 29.61
N SER A 46 5.07 11.81 30.60
CA SER A 46 4.30 10.56 30.52
C SER A 46 3.36 10.48 31.73
N LYS A 47 2.44 9.49 31.76
CA LYS A 47 1.67 9.21 32.98
C LYS A 47 2.55 8.97 34.21
N GLY A 48 3.72 8.37 34.05
CA GLY A 48 4.55 7.92 35.17
C GLY A 48 5.75 8.83 35.51
N GLY A 49 5.96 9.93 34.79
CA GLY A 49 7.14 10.77 34.99
C GLY A 49 7.41 11.75 33.86
N CYS A 50 8.40 12.61 34.04
CA CYS A 50 8.82 13.61 33.06
C CYS A 50 10.34 13.77 33.01
N GLU A 51 10.80 14.44 31.97
CA GLU A 51 12.18 14.93 31.83
C GLU A 51 12.18 16.45 31.95
N LEU A 52 13.00 16.96 32.86
CA LEU A 52 13.27 18.39 33.00
C LEU A 52 14.60 18.73 32.33
N LYS A 53 14.64 19.83 31.60
CA LYS A 53 15.89 20.42 31.10
C LYS A 53 16.63 21.08 32.27
N LYS A 54 17.93 20.81 32.40
CA LYS A 54 18.76 21.54 33.36
C LYS A 54 19.07 22.94 32.85
N GLU A 55 18.78 23.95 33.65
CA GLU A 55 19.26 25.32 33.41
C GLU A 55 20.63 25.58 34.06
N ASN A 56 20.93 24.92 35.20
CA ASN A 56 22.21 24.98 35.90
C ASN A 56 22.78 23.58 36.15
N TYR A 57 24.11 23.44 36.05
CA TYR A 57 24.85 22.16 36.08
C TYR A 57 25.01 21.52 37.47
N GLU A 58 24.31 21.99 38.49
CA GLU A 58 24.42 21.42 39.83
C GLU A 58 23.77 20.02 39.88
N GLU A 59 24.44 19.07 40.56
CA GLU A 59 23.90 17.74 40.82
C GLU A 59 22.67 17.86 41.72
N VAL A 60 21.54 17.35 41.25
CA VAL A 60 20.35 17.24 42.08
C VAL A 60 20.48 15.93 42.84
N LYS A 61 20.83 16.02 44.14
CA LYS A 61 20.84 14.86 45.03
C LYS A 61 19.47 14.19 45.01
N SER A 62 19.44 12.88 45.21
CA SER A 62 18.23 12.04 45.16
C SER A 62 17.18 12.51 46.17
N GLU A 63 16.40 13.51 45.79
CA GLU A 63 15.43 14.19 46.63
C GLU A 63 14.03 14.00 46.07
N LEU A 64 13.06 14.08 46.99
CA LEU A 64 11.66 14.18 46.65
C LEU A 64 11.39 15.62 46.22
N LEU A 65 10.98 15.79 44.97
CA LEU A 65 10.76 17.09 44.34
C LEU A 65 9.27 17.31 44.08
N GLU A 66 8.80 18.52 44.32
CA GLU A 66 7.50 18.96 43.82
C GLU A 66 7.74 19.77 42.55
N VAL A 67 7.24 19.27 41.43
CA VAL A 67 7.41 19.91 40.12
C VAL A 67 6.09 20.51 39.70
N GLU A 68 6.14 21.77 39.24
CA GLU A 68 4.99 22.45 38.67
C GLU A 68 4.91 22.19 37.16
N ILE A 69 3.81 21.59 36.72
CA ILE A 69 3.53 21.25 35.32
C ILE A 69 2.24 21.97 34.93
N GLY A 70 2.35 23.10 34.24
CA GLY A 70 1.19 23.88 33.80
C GLY A 70 0.25 24.30 34.93
N GLY A 71 0.81 24.63 36.11
CA GLY A 71 0.07 25.00 37.31
C GLY A 71 -0.29 23.83 38.24
N GLU A 72 -0.07 22.58 37.82
CA GLU A 72 -0.27 21.40 38.68
C GLU A 72 1.02 21.02 39.41
N LYS A 73 0.94 20.87 40.72
CA LYS A 73 2.06 20.42 41.56
C LYS A 73 2.08 18.91 41.67
N VAL A 74 3.14 18.29 41.17
CA VAL A 74 3.29 16.84 41.11
C VAL A 74 4.50 16.40 41.93
N LYS A 75 4.25 15.57 42.95
CA LYS A 75 5.30 14.96 43.77
C LYS A 75 6.04 13.89 42.97
N SER A 76 7.35 14.01 42.95
CA SER A 76 8.23 13.26 42.06
C SER A 76 9.51 12.84 42.76
N ILE A 77 10.18 11.81 42.25
CA ILE A 77 11.51 11.36 42.69
C ILE A 77 12.46 11.43 41.50
N VAL A 78 13.68 11.91 41.73
CA VAL A 78 14.77 11.84 40.76
C VAL A 78 15.20 10.38 40.54
N VAL A 79 15.07 9.89 39.31
CA VAL A 79 15.47 8.52 38.94
C VAL A 79 16.81 8.50 38.22
N GLU A 80 17.09 9.54 37.44
CA GLU A 80 18.35 9.66 36.73
C GLU A 80 18.69 11.14 36.58
N ASP A 81 19.92 11.48 36.94
CA ASP A 81 20.46 12.82 36.76
C ASP A 81 21.56 12.79 35.68
N ARG A 82 21.38 13.57 34.61
CA ARG A 82 22.33 13.70 33.50
C ARG A 82 22.81 15.14 33.37
N ALA A 83 23.90 15.31 32.62
CA ALA A 83 24.50 16.62 32.39
C ALA A 83 23.52 17.69 31.83
N THR A 84 22.54 17.28 31.02
CA THR A 84 21.62 18.20 30.32
C THR A 84 20.16 18.08 30.78
N CYS A 85 19.81 17.05 31.53
CA CYS A 85 18.43 16.79 31.93
C CYS A 85 18.33 15.97 33.22
N ILE A 86 17.16 16.05 33.86
CA ILE A 86 16.80 15.27 35.03
C ILE A 86 15.56 14.43 34.66
N HIS A 87 15.65 13.12 34.86
CA HIS A 87 14.50 12.24 34.71
C HIS A 87 13.83 12.01 36.05
N LEU A 88 12.53 12.32 36.09
CA LEU A 88 11.69 12.21 37.26
C LEU A 88 10.67 11.10 37.08
N LYS A 89 10.37 10.41 38.18
CA LYS A 89 9.23 9.50 38.28
C LYS A 89 8.19 10.12 39.19
N PHE A 90 6.95 10.15 38.75
CA PHE A 90 5.85 10.64 39.55
C PHE A 90 5.48 9.62 40.63
N MET A 91 5.13 10.14 41.81
CA MET A 91 4.63 9.31 42.91
C MET A 91 3.22 8.78 42.62
N GLU A 92 2.42 9.56 41.90
CA GLU A 92 1.10 9.21 41.40
C GLU A 92 1.03 9.47 39.89
N GLU A 93 0.20 8.72 39.17
CA GLU A 93 0.05 8.93 37.73
C GLU A 93 -0.48 10.34 37.41
N PHE A 94 0.12 10.99 36.42
CA PHE A 94 -0.33 12.27 35.90
C PHE A 94 -1.67 12.12 35.16
N LYS A 95 -2.70 12.83 35.64
CA LYS A 95 -4.10 12.62 35.19
C LYS A 95 -4.56 13.62 34.12
N ASN A 96 -3.94 14.79 34.03
CA ASN A 96 -4.45 15.86 33.15
C ASN A 96 -4.03 15.68 31.69
N LYS A 97 -4.74 14.80 30.98
CA LYS A 97 -4.51 14.54 29.55
C LYS A 97 -4.76 15.77 28.66
N GLU A 98 -5.71 16.63 29.02
CA GLU A 98 -6.10 17.79 28.20
C GLU A 98 -5.01 18.87 28.22
N LEU A 99 -4.33 19.05 29.37
CA LEU A 99 -3.13 19.88 29.46
C LEU A 99 -2.05 19.36 28.50
N LEU A 100 -1.80 18.05 28.48
CA LEU A 100 -0.80 17.46 27.57
C LEU A 100 -1.18 17.67 26.10
N LYS A 101 -2.43 17.42 25.72
CA LYS A 101 -2.89 17.62 24.34
C LYS A 101 -2.71 19.05 23.85
N LYS A 102 -2.88 20.03 24.73
CA LYS A 102 -2.68 21.45 24.41
C LYS A 102 -1.21 21.82 24.21
N HIS A 103 -0.31 21.16 24.94
CA HIS A 103 1.11 21.52 25.01
C HIS A 103 2.03 20.53 24.26
N VAL A 104 1.49 19.46 23.69
CA VAL A 104 2.28 18.50 22.92
C VAL A 104 2.82 19.15 21.65
N LYS A 105 4.11 19.00 21.40
CA LYS A 105 4.72 19.45 20.16
C LYS A 105 4.17 18.62 19.00
N ARG A 106 3.67 19.28 17.97
CA ARG A 106 3.14 18.64 16.76
C ARG A 106 3.88 19.12 15.53
N LEU A 107 4.06 18.21 14.57
CA LEU A 107 4.42 18.60 13.22
C LEU A 107 3.28 19.40 12.61
N LYS A 108 3.62 20.39 11.78
CA LYS A 108 2.65 21.17 11.02
C LYS A 108 2.05 20.28 9.95
N GLU A 109 0.75 20.00 10.10
CA GLU A 109 -0.03 19.22 9.15
C GLU A 109 -0.45 20.10 7.96
N TYR A 110 -0.75 19.45 6.83
CA TYR A 110 -1.30 20.13 5.67
C TYR A 110 -2.73 20.56 5.95
N GLU A 111 -3.04 21.84 5.73
CA GLU A 111 -4.41 22.32 5.75
C GLU A 111 -5.13 21.81 4.50
N LYS A 112 -6.17 20.99 4.71
CA LYS A 112 -6.98 20.45 3.61
C LYS A 112 -7.51 21.61 2.76
N PRO A 113 -7.46 21.51 1.42
CA PRO A 113 -8.09 22.49 0.55
C PRO A 113 -9.60 22.50 0.81
N GLU A 114 -10.25 23.61 0.43
CA GLU A 114 -11.71 23.71 0.44
C GLU A 114 -12.35 22.50 -0.28
N GLU A 115 -13.46 22.00 0.26
CA GLU A 115 -14.20 20.91 -0.34
C GLU A 115 -14.59 21.27 -1.78
N LYS A 116 -14.17 20.42 -2.71
CA LYS A 116 -14.56 20.57 -4.11
C LYS A 116 -15.90 19.87 -4.36
N PRO A 117 -16.72 20.35 -5.30
CA PRO A 117 -17.98 19.71 -5.66
C PRO A 117 -17.75 18.24 -6.02
N LYS A 118 -18.67 17.36 -5.59
CA LYS A 118 -18.67 15.96 -6.05
C LYS A 118 -18.80 15.92 -7.57
N ILE A 119 -18.07 15.00 -8.20
CA ILE A 119 -18.16 14.78 -9.63
C ILE A 119 -19.54 14.19 -9.93
N ASP A 120 -20.32 14.88 -10.75
CA ASP A 120 -21.62 14.39 -11.22
C ASP A 120 -21.40 13.38 -12.35
N PHE A 121 -21.65 12.10 -12.09
CA PHE A 121 -21.52 11.06 -13.12
C PHE A 121 -22.61 11.12 -14.20
N GLN A 122 -23.77 11.71 -13.90
CA GLN A 122 -24.90 11.80 -14.83
C GLN A 122 -24.59 12.79 -15.96
N SER A 123 -23.88 13.88 -15.67
CA SER A 123 -23.44 14.84 -16.69
C SER A 123 -22.49 14.25 -17.75
N PHE A 124 -22.04 12.99 -17.60
CA PHE A 124 -21.18 12.27 -18.55
C PHE A 124 -21.90 11.08 -19.24
N GLU A 125 -23.24 10.99 -19.16
CA GLU A 125 -24.07 9.83 -19.55
C GLU A 125 -23.86 9.26 -20.97
N GLU A 126 -23.60 10.09 -21.98
CA GLU A 126 -23.42 9.62 -23.37
C GLU A 126 -22.22 8.68 -23.53
N GLY A 127 -21.15 8.85 -22.74
CA GLY A 127 -19.99 7.93 -22.72
C GLY A 127 -20.11 6.76 -21.72
N ASN A 128 -20.97 6.89 -20.71
CA ASN A 128 -21.10 5.92 -19.61
C ASN A 128 -22.06 4.76 -19.95
N SER A 129 -23.08 5.00 -20.77
CA SER A 129 -24.02 3.96 -21.20
C SER A 129 -23.33 2.87 -22.05
N GLU A 130 -22.46 3.26 -22.97
CA GLU A 130 -21.65 2.35 -23.80
C GLU A 130 -20.70 1.51 -22.94
N LEU A 131 -20.03 2.12 -21.97
CA LEU A 131 -19.12 1.42 -21.06
C LEU A 131 -19.84 0.38 -20.19
N LYS A 132 -21.02 0.73 -19.66
CA LYS A 132 -21.85 -0.22 -18.90
C LYS A 132 -22.29 -1.40 -19.78
N VAL A 133 -22.66 -1.13 -21.04
CA VAL A 133 -22.98 -2.16 -22.03
C VAL A 133 -21.76 -3.02 -22.34
N ILE A 134 -20.57 -2.43 -22.47
CA ILE A 134 -19.30 -3.14 -22.68
C ILE A 134 -18.99 -4.08 -21.51
N ILE A 135 -19.10 -3.60 -20.27
CA ILE A 135 -18.78 -4.43 -19.09
C ILE A 135 -19.81 -5.56 -18.93
N ASN A 136 -21.10 -5.28 -19.15
CA ASN A 136 -22.14 -6.31 -19.13
C ASN A 136 -21.95 -7.35 -20.23
N LEU A 137 -21.61 -6.92 -21.44
CA LEU A 137 -21.30 -7.83 -22.55
C LEU A 137 -20.11 -8.73 -22.21
N LEU A 138 -19.05 -8.16 -21.65
CA LEU A 138 -17.88 -8.91 -21.22
C LEU A 138 -18.20 -9.93 -20.11
N SER A 139 -19.05 -9.55 -19.15
CA SER A 139 -19.53 -10.45 -18.10
C SER A 139 -20.31 -11.63 -18.70
N GLU A 140 -21.24 -11.36 -19.62
CA GLU A 140 -22.05 -12.39 -20.27
C GLU A 140 -21.22 -13.34 -21.13
N ILE A 141 -20.18 -12.87 -21.84
CA ILE A 141 -19.29 -13.74 -22.64
C ILE A 141 -18.64 -14.83 -21.79
N ASN A 142 -18.37 -14.53 -20.53
CA ASN A 142 -17.69 -15.41 -19.60
C ASN A 142 -18.65 -16.25 -18.74
N ASN A 143 -19.96 -16.01 -18.86
CA ASN A 143 -20.98 -16.78 -18.16
C ASN A 143 -21.19 -18.14 -18.87
N PRO A 144 -21.01 -19.30 -18.19
CA PRO A 144 -21.25 -20.60 -18.80
C PRO A 144 -22.71 -20.83 -19.20
N ASN A 145 -23.65 -20.10 -18.57
CA ASN A 145 -25.09 -20.17 -18.86
C ASN A 145 -25.55 -19.07 -19.83
N THR A 146 -24.62 -18.40 -20.51
CA THR A 146 -24.96 -17.35 -21.45
C THR A 146 -25.58 -17.93 -22.71
N THR A 147 -26.57 -17.22 -23.25
CA THR A 147 -27.27 -17.59 -24.48
C THR A 147 -26.88 -16.66 -25.62
N THR A 148 -27.00 -17.13 -26.85
CA THR A 148 -26.81 -16.31 -28.05
C THR A 148 -27.67 -15.05 -28.07
N GLU A 149 -28.92 -15.14 -27.61
CA GLU A 149 -29.87 -14.04 -27.58
C GLU A 149 -29.43 -12.92 -26.61
N LYS A 150 -29.02 -13.28 -25.39
CA LYS A 150 -28.42 -12.33 -24.43
C LYS A 150 -27.20 -11.61 -25.00
N LEU A 151 -26.25 -12.33 -25.60
CA LEU A 151 -25.08 -11.69 -26.22
C LEU A 151 -25.47 -10.76 -27.38
N THR A 152 -26.43 -11.18 -28.20
CA THR A 152 -26.93 -10.40 -29.34
C THR A 152 -27.48 -9.05 -28.88
N ASN A 153 -28.30 -9.02 -27.82
CA ASN A 153 -28.89 -7.80 -27.27
C ASN A 153 -27.83 -6.76 -26.83
N TYR A 154 -26.68 -7.22 -26.36
CA TYR A 154 -25.58 -6.33 -25.98
C TYR A 154 -24.72 -5.93 -27.19
N ILE A 155 -24.43 -6.87 -28.09
CA ILE A 155 -23.65 -6.60 -29.31
C ILE A 155 -24.37 -5.59 -30.21
N GLU A 156 -25.71 -5.64 -30.30
CA GLU A 156 -26.50 -4.69 -31.09
C GLU A 156 -26.35 -3.24 -30.60
N LYS A 157 -26.11 -3.06 -29.30
CA LYS A 157 -25.87 -1.76 -28.69
C LYS A 157 -24.44 -1.25 -28.89
N LEU A 158 -23.55 -2.05 -29.47
CA LEU A 158 -22.15 -1.74 -29.72
C LEU A 158 -21.82 -1.90 -31.22
N PRO A 159 -22.00 -0.83 -32.03
CA PRO A 159 -21.83 -0.88 -33.48
C PRO A 159 -20.49 -1.49 -33.93
N LYS A 160 -19.38 -1.13 -33.28
CA LYS A 160 -18.04 -1.65 -33.63
C LYS A 160 -17.90 -3.14 -33.39
N VAL A 161 -18.48 -3.66 -32.30
CA VAL A 161 -18.51 -5.10 -32.01
C VAL A 161 -19.34 -5.82 -33.06
N LYS A 162 -20.53 -5.29 -33.39
CA LYS A 162 -21.40 -5.83 -34.44
C LYS A 162 -20.67 -5.90 -35.78
N GLU A 163 -19.97 -4.82 -36.18
CA GLU A 163 -19.17 -4.78 -37.41
C GLU A 163 -18.04 -5.80 -37.42
N ALA A 164 -17.34 -5.97 -36.30
CA ALA A 164 -16.28 -6.97 -36.18
C ALA A 164 -16.81 -8.41 -36.34
N VAL A 165 -17.94 -8.73 -35.70
CA VAL A 165 -18.60 -10.03 -35.84
C VAL A 165 -19.01 -10.29 -37.29
N LEU A 166 -19.65 -9.31 -37.94
CA LEU A 166 -20.04 -9.40 -39.35
C LEU A 166 -18.83 -9.59 -40.27
N ARG A 167 -17.75 -8.85 -40.04
CA ARG A 167 -16.51 -8.96 -40.81
C ARG A 167 -15.89 -10.35 -40.69
N VAL A 168 -15.79 -10.90 -39.48
CA VAL A 168 -15.24 -12.25 -39.27
C VAL A 168 -16.16 -13.30 -39.91
N ALA A 169 -17.48 -13.18 -39.76
CA ALA A 169 -18.43 -14.10 -40.40
C ALA A 169 -18.33 -14.12 -41.93
N ASN A 170 -17.99 -12.99 -42.53
CA ASN A 170 -17.75 -12.87 -43.97
C ASN A 170 -16.31 -13.27 -44.39
N SER A 171 -15.38 -13.47 -43.44
CA SER A 171 -13.99 -13.89 -43.72
C SER A 171 -13.72 -15.39 -43.48
N VAL A 172 -14.59 -16.10 -42.76
CA VAL A 172 -14.49 -17.57 -42.59
C VAL A 172 -14.77 -18.22 -43.96
N GLU A 173 -13.66 -18.51 -44.66
CA GLU A 173 -13.51 -19.27 -45.91
C GLU A 173 -14.69 -19.20 -46.90
N SER A 174 -14.57 -18.31 -47.88
CA SER A 174 -14.80 -18.54 -49.33
C SER A 174 -16.07 -19.22 -49.89
N ALA A 175 -17.05 -19.68 -49.10
CA ALA A 175 -18.04 -20.67 -49.58
C ALA A 175 -19.54 -20.28 -49.43
N ALA A 176 -19.89 -18.99 -49.37
CA ALA A 176 -21.28 -18.60 -49.59
C ALA A 176 -21.37 -17.37 -50.50
N LYS A 177 -22.18 -17.47 -51.56
CA LYS A 177 -22.39 -16.45 -52.59
C LYS A 177 -23.00 -15.13 -52.07
N GLU A 178 -23.42 -15.07 -50.80
CA GLU A 178 -24.12 -13.93 -50.23
C GLU A 178 -23.38 -13.36 -49.01
N LYS A 179 -23.25 -12.03 -49.01
CA LYS A 179 -22.68 -11.24 -47.91
C LYS A 179 -23.67 -11.21 -46.74
N ILE A 180 -23.23 -11.65 -45.57
CA ILE A 180 -24.07 -11.65 -44.36
C ILE A 180 -24.14 -10.23 -43.79
N THR A 181 -25.36 -9.72 -43.62
CA THR A 181 -25.65 -8.41 -43.01
C THR A 181 -26.36 -8.52 -41.65
N SER A 182 -26.98 -9.67 -41.36
CA SER A 182 -27.65 -9.94 -40.08
C SER A 182 -26.69 -10.51 -39.04
N LEU A 183 -26.76 -9.99 -37.81
CA LEU A 183 -25.95 -10.43 -36.68
C LEU A 183 -26.27 -11.88 -36.29
N THR A 184 -27.55 -12.27 -36.28
CA THR A 184 -28.00 -13.62 -35.93
C THR A 184 -27.43 -14.66 -36.90
N THR A 185 -27.47 -14.36 -38.19
CA THR A 185 -26.89 -15.22 -39.24
C THR A 185 -25.36 -15.27 -39.16
N ALA A 186 -24.73 -14.15 -38.82
CA ALA A 186 -23.28 -14.08 -38.63
C ALA A 186 -22.81 -14.96 -37.46
N ILE A 187 -23.53 -14.90 -36.33
CA ILE A 187 -23.26 -15.72 -35.15
C ILE A 187 -23.41 -17.21 -35.47
N ALA A 188 -24.49 -17.60 -36.16
CA ALA A 188 -24.71 -18.99 -36.55
C ALA A 188 -23.56 -19.53 -37.42
N ARG A 189 -22.97 -18.68 -38.28
CA ARG A 189 -21.87 -19.07 -39.18
C ARG A 189 -20.52 -19.20 -38.48
N ILE A 190 -20.16 -18.27 -37.60
CA ILE A 190 -18.87 -18.34 -36.90
C ILE A 190 -18.88 -19.31 -35.73
N GLY A 191 -20.07 -19.63 -35.20
CA GLY A 191 -20.23 -20.45 -34.01
C GLY A 191 -20.01 -19.67 -32.72
N PHE A 192 -20.59 -20.18 -31.63
CA PHE A 192 -20.71 -19.45 -30.37
C PHE A 192 -19.38 -19.17 -29.67
N GLU A 193 -18.45 -20.12 -29.66
CA GLU A 193 -17.14 -19.93 -29.04
C GLU A 193 -16.27 -18.94 -29.82
N ARG A 194 -16.33 -18.98 -31.16
CA ARG A 194 -15.63 -18.00 -31.98
C ARG A 194 -16.24 -16.61 -31.86
N LEU A 195 -17.57 -16.50 -31.72
CA LEU A 195 -18.25 -15.24 -31.40
C LEU A 195 -17.67 -14.63 -30.12
N LYS A 196 -17.63 -15.41 -29.03
CA LYS A 196 -17.08 -14.96 -27.74
C LYS A 196 -15.66 -14.42 -27.89
N GLU A 197 -14.82 -15.10 -28.66
CA GLU A 197 -13.44 -14.67 -28.94
C GLU A 197 -13.39 -13.36 -29.74
N VAL A 198 -14.19 -13.22 -30.80
CA VAL A 198 -14.27 -11.99 -31.62
C VAL A 198 -14.77 -10.81 -30.81
N VAL A 199 -15.80 -11.01 -30.00
CA VAL A 199 -16.33 -9.95 -29.15
C VAL A 199 -15.29 -9.56 -28.10
N ARG A 200 -14.67 -10.53 -27.43
CA ARG A 200 -13.61 -10.28 -26.43
C ARG A 200 -12.45 -9.51 -27.04
N SER A 201 -11.95 -9.95 -28.21
CA SER A 201 -10.84 -9.26 -28.87
C SER A 201 -11.22 -7.86 -29.32
N THR A 202 -12.45 -7.65 -29.80
CA THR A 202 -12.92 -6.32 -30.24
C THR A 202 -13.12 -5.36 -29.07
N ILE A 203 -13.68 -5.81 -27.96
CA ILE A 203 -13.88 -4.96 -26.78
C ILE A 203 -12.56 -4.66 -26.09
N VAL A 204 -11.70 -5.67 -25.89
CA VAL A 204 -10.33 -5.41 -25.42
C VAL A 204 -9.67 -4.42 -26.36
N LYS A 205 -9.96 -4.51 -27.68
CA LYS A 205 -9.44 -3.56 -28.64
C LYS A 205 -9.94 -2.13 -28.38
N GLU A 206 -11.24 -1.97 -28.24
CA GLU A 206 -11.86 -0.67 -28.00
C GLU A 206 -11.39 -0.03 -26.68
N LEU A 207 -11.41 -0.80 -25.58
CA LEU A 207 -10.98 -0.32 -24.27
C LEU A 207 -9.47 -0.06 -24.18
N SER A 208 -8.64 -0.82 -24.90
CA SER A 208 -7.17 -0.74 -24.78
C SER A 208 -6.49 0.15 -25.83
N PHE A 209 -7.08 0.35 -27.03
CA PHE A 209 -6.43 1.03 -28.16
C PHE A 209 -7.06 2.36 -28.56
N GLU A 210 -8.32 2.63 -28.20
CA GLU A 210 -9.03 3.85 -28.60
C GLU A 210 -9.43 4.72 -27.40
N ASN A 211 -8.67 4.64 -26.29
CA ASN A 211 -8.92 5.50 -25.14
C ASN A 211 -8.48 6.95 -25.47
N LYS A 212 -9.37 7.71 -26.11
CA LYS A 212 -9.20 9.12 -26.49
C LYS A 212 -8.89 10.02 -25.30
N ASP A 213 -9.21 9.57 -24.09
CA ASP A 213 -8.97 10.31 -22.87
C ASP A 213 -7.50 10.17 -22.39
N LEU A 214 -6.76 9.16 -22.87
CA LEU A 214 -5.35 8.92 -22.54
C LEU A 214 -4.44 8.88 -23.78
N PRO A 215 -4.45 9.91 -24.65
CA PRO A 215 -3.80 9.85 -25.96
C PRO A 215 -2.26 9.80 -25.87
N ASN A 216 -1.69 10.23 -24.75
CA ASN A 216 -0.23 10.29 -24.54
C ASN A 216 0.30 9.14 -23.67
N PHE A 217 -0.53 8.16 -23.32
CA PHE A 217 -0.11 7.05 -22.48
C PHE A 217 0.76 6.08 -23.28
N GLU A 218 2.06 6.09 -23.02
CA GLU A 218 3.02 5.26 -23.71
C GLU A 218 2.77 3.78 -23.40
N HIS A 219 2.62 2.97 -24.46
CA HIS A 219 2.42 1.52 -24.37
C HIS A 219 1.17 1.09 -23.59
N LEU A 220 0.08 1.89 -23.63
CA LEU A 220 -1.21 1.56 -22.99
C LEU A 220 -1.72 0.16 -23.40
N GLU A 221 -1.47 -0.18 -24.65
CA GLU A 221 -1.71 -1.46 -25.28
C GLU A 221 -1.03 -2.61 -24.54
N SER A 222 0.29 -2.51 -24.49
CA SER A 222 1.17 -3.52 -23.93
C SER A 222 0.95 -3.65 -22.43
N PHE A 223 0.66 -2.53 -21.77
CA PHE A 223 0.20 -2.49 -20.38
C PHE A 223 -1.07 -3.31 -20.16
N SER A 224 -2.11 -3.10 -20.97
CA SER A 224 -3.41 -3.78 -20.80
C SER A 224 -3.33 -5.28 -21.10
N VAL A 225 -2.63 -5.65 -22.17
CA VAL A 225 -2.41 -7.05 -22.54
C VAL A 225 -1.54 -7.75 -21.49
N LEU A 226 -0.45 -7.14 -21.04
CA LEU A 226 0.47 -7.75 -20.08
C LEU A 226 -0.21 -8.07 -18.74
N LYS A 227 -1.08 -7.19 -18.20
CA LYS A 227 -1.84 -7.50 -16.98
C LYS A 227 -2.69 -8.75 -17.15
N SER A 228 -3.42 -8.84 -18.26
CA SER A 228 -4.32 -9.95 -18.55
C SER A 228 -3.55 -11.26 -18.74
N THR A 229 -2.42 -11.21 -19.44
CA THR A 229 -1.55 -12.37 -19.61
C THR A 229 -0.95 -12.80 -18.28
N PHE A 230 -0.34 -11.89 -17.52
CA PHE A 230 0.26 -12.21 -16.22
C PHE A 230 -0.77 -12.80 -15.24
N LEU A 231 -1.97 -12.21 -15.17
CA LEU A 231 -3.06 -12.75 -14.35
C LEU A 231 -3.37 -14.20 -14.76
N THR A 232 -3.49 -14.48 -16.05
CA THR A 232 -3.76 -15.85 -16.53
C THR A 232 -2.69 -16.84 -16.07
N GLU A 233 -1.42 -16.47 -16.24
CA GLU A 233 -0.28 -17.35 -15.96
C GLU A 233 -0.03 -17.52 -14.45
N ILE A 234 -0.34 -16.52 -13.62
CA ILE A 234 -0.07 -16.58 -12.17
C ILE A 234 -1.14 -17.35 -11.40
N LEU A 235 -2.39 -17.34 -11.86
CA LEU A 235 -3.53 -17.95 -11.15
C LEU A 235 -3.31 -19.42 -10.73
N PRO A 236 -2.73 -20.31 -11.57
CA PRO A 236 -2.44 -21.70 -11.18
C PRO A 236 -1.52 -21.85 -9.96
N TYR A 237 -0.75 -20.82 -9.63
CA TYR A 237 0.17 -20.80 -8.47
C TYR A 237 -0.48 -20.22 -7.21
N THR A 238 -1.76 -19.85 -7.24
CA THR A 238 -2.46 -19.15 -6.15
C THR A 238 -3.74 -19.86 -5.75
N THR A 239 -4.28 -19.51 -4.57
CA THR A 239 -5.58 -20.00 -4.09
C THR A 239 -6.77 -19.24 -4.67
N PHE A 240 -6.52 -18.05 -5.22
CA PHE A 240 -7.58 -17.21 -5.79
C PHE A 240 -8.12 -17.83 -7.08
N ARG A 241 -9.44 -17.77 -7.24
CA ARG A 241 -10.12 -18.20 -8.47
C ARG A 241 -10.84 -17.01 -9.07
N ASP A 242 -10.48 -16.69 -10.31
CA ASP A 242 -11.13 -15.62 -11.08
C ASP A 242 -12.50 -16.07 -11.61
N THR A 243 -13.47 -16.19 -10.70
CA THR A 243 -14.84 -16.58 -11.03
C THR A 243 -15.45 -15.57 -12.01
N GLY A 244 -15.94 -16.02 -13.16
CA GLY A 244 -16.56 -15.14 -14.15
C GLY A 244 -15.59 -14.17 -14.86
N ASN A 245 -14.28 -14.34 -14.70
CA ASN A 245 -13.24 -13.44 -15.19
C ASN A 245 -13.32 -12.00 -14.63
N GLU A 246 -13.97 -11.79 -13.48
CA GLU A 246 -14.15 -10.47 -12.86
C GLU A 246 -12.83 -9.71 -12.68
N ALA A 247 -11.75 -10.38 -12.26
CA ALA A 247 -10.44 -9.76 -12.05
C ALA A 247 -9.85 -9.25 -13.37
N ARG A 248 -9.92 -10.06 -14.43
CA ARG A 248 -9.47 -9.66 -15.77
C ARG A 248 -10.26 -8.47 -16.31
N LEU A 249 -11.57 -8.46 -16.08
CA LEU A 249 -12.44 -7.37 -16.50
C LEU A 249 -12.11 -6.08 -15.77
N LEU A 250 -11.95 -6.15 -14.45
CA LEU A 250 -11.53 -5.00 -13.64
C LEU A 250 -10.21 -4.41 -14.14
N PHE A 251 -9.18 -5.23 -14.41
CA PHE A 251 -7.92 -4.71 -14.96
C PHE A 251 -8.07 -4.08 -16.34
N THR A 252 -9.00 -4.55 -17.17
CA THR A 252 -9.23 -3.99 -18.51
C THR A 252 -9.95 -2.65 -18.43
N SER A 253 -10.85 -2.47 -17.46
CA SER A 253 -11.62 -1.24 -17.25
C SER A 253 -11.01 -0.26 -16.23
N GLU A 254 -9.86 -0.58 -15.63
CA GLU A 254 -9.34 0.20 -14.51
C GLU A 254 -9.02 1.65 -14.87
N THR A 255 -8.66 1.94 -16.13
CA THR A 255 -8.29 3.28 -16.57
C THR A 255 -9.51 4.15 -16.89
N THR A 256 -10.70 3.57 -16.95
CA THR A 256 -11.93 4.30 -17.29
C THR A 256 -12.19 5.52 -16.39
N PRO A 257 -12.05 5.46 -15.05
CA PRO A 257 -12.28 6.62 -14.19
C PRO A 257 -11.36 7.82 -14.50
N LEU A 258 -10.21 7.60 -15.15
CA LEU A 258 -9.32 8.70 -15.52
C LEU A 258 -9.95 9.66 -16.55
N SER A 259 -10.90 9.16 -17.34
CA SER A 259 -11.63 9.98 -18.32
C SER A 259 -12.35 11.17 -17.68
N PHE A 260 -12.85 11.03 -16.45
CA PHE A 260 -13.47 12.13 -15.72
C PHE A 260 -12.44 13.23 -15.42
N PHE A 261 -11.25 12.86 -14.94
CA PHE A 261 -10.19 13.84 -14.67
C PHE A 261 -9.75 14.57 -15.94
N THR A 262 -9.58 13.85 -17.05
CA THR A 262 -9.12 14.45 -18.31
C THR A 262 -10.17 15.30 -19.01
N LYS A 263 -11.46 15.04 -18.78
CA LYS A 263 -12.57 15.87 -19.28
C LYS A 263 -12.78 17.11 -18.42
N LEU A 264 -12.59 17.00 -17.10
CA LEU A 264 -12.68 18.14 -16.18
C LEU A 264 -11.46 19.07 -16.28
N ASN A 265 -10.28 18.51 -16.56
CA ASN A 265 -9.07 19.27 -16.81
C ASN A 265 -8.21 18.58 -17.88
N GLU A 266 -8.18 19.18 -19.08
CA GLU A 266 -7.47 18.68 -20.25
C GLU A 266 -5.96 18.52 -20.04
N ASP A 267 -5.35 19.26 -19.11
CA ASP A 267 -3.90 19.11 -18.83
C ASP A 267 -3.58 17.72 -18.26
N PHE A 268 -4.54 17.05 -17.61
CA PHE A 268 -4.35 15.67 -17.15
C PHE A 268 -4.18 14.67 -18.32
N LYS A 269 -4.57 15.00 -19.56
CA LYS A 269 -4.23 14.18 -20.75
C LYS A 269 -2.74 14.17 -21.03
N LYS A 270 -2.01 15.24 -20.68
CA LYS A 270 -0.54 15.34 -20.80
C LYS A 270 0.16 14.80 -19.54
N PHE A 271 -0.57 14.65 -18.45
CA PHE A 271 -0.07 14.07 -17.22
C PHE A 271 0.02 12.53 -17.30
N TYR A 272 -1.07 11.84 -17.65
CA TYR A 272 -1.13 10.38 -17.64
C TYR A 272 -0.41 9.74 -18.84
N THR A 273 0.93 9.80 -18.83
CA THR A 273 1.77 9.35 -19.94
C THR A 273 2.39 7.97 -19.74
N SER A 274 2.33 7.41 -18.53
CA SER A 274 3.00 6.13 -18.23
C SER A 274 2.38 5.40 -17.04
N VAL A 275 2.65 4.10 -16.96
CA VAL A 275 2.26 3.24 -15.82
C VAL A 275 2.88 3.71 -14.49
N ASN A 276 4.09 4.27 -14.53
CA ASN A 276 4.75 4.82 -13.34
C ASN A 276 3.94 5.99 -12.77
N ARG A 277 3.38 6.86 -13.63
CA ARG A 277 2.47 7.93 -13.20
C ARG A 277 1.12 7.37 -12.76
N LEU A 278 0.55 6.40 -13.46
CA LEU A 278 -0.76 5.83 -13.11
C LEU A 278 -0.81 5.27 -11.68
N TYR A 279 0.22 4.52 -11.27
CA TYR A 279 0.27 3.87 -9.97
C TYR A 279 1.00 4.67 -8.89
N SER A 280 1.65 5.78 -9.24
CA SER A 280 2.39 6.60 -8.28
C SER A 280 1.49 7.12 -7.15
N PRO A 281 1.94 7.07 -5.88
CA PRO A 281 1.21 7.69 -4.78
C PRO A 281 1.11 9.21 -4.96
N TYR A 282 2.10 9.84 -5.61
CA TYR A 282 2.13 11.28 -5.88
C TYR A 282 1.05 11.73 -6.85
N SER A 283 0.64 10.87 -7.78
CA SER A 283 -0.50 11.14 -8.66
C SER A 283 -1.79 11.27 -7.87
N ARG A 284 -1.97 10.45 -6.81
CA ARG A 284 -3.14 10.57 -5.92
C ARG A 284 -3.16 11.91 -5.19
N TYR A 285 -2.01 12.38 -4.70
CA TYR A 285 -1.90 13.71 -4.07
C TYR A 285 -2.20 14.84 -5.05
N LEU A 286 -1.70 14.76 -6.28
CA LEU A 286 -1.96 15.73 -7.34
C LEU A 286 -3.44 15.75 -7.74
N GLU A 287 -4.05 14.58 -7.92
CA GLU A 287 -5.49 14.45 -8.20
C GLU A 287 -6.33 15.10 -7.10
N ARG A 288 -6.04 14.84 -5.82
CA ARG A 288 -6.75 15.48 -4.70
C ARG A 288 -6.59 17.00 -4.71
N LEU A 289 -5.40 17.50 -5.02
CA LEU A 289 -5.16 18.93 -5.13
C LEU A 289 -6.03 19.57 -6.23
N HIS A 290 -6.21 18.90 -7.37
CA HIS A 290 -6.97 19.42 -8.51
C HIS A 290 -8.47 19.14 -8.46
N PHE A 291 -8.91 18.04 -7.87
CA PHE A 291 -10.30 17.56 -7.96
C PHE A 291 -10.96 17.27 -6.61
N GLY A 292 -10.22 17.28 -5.48
CA GLY A 292 -10.77 16.96 -4.15
C GLY A 292 -11.06 15.47 -3.93
N THR A 293 -10.77 14.65 -4.93
CA THR A 293 -10.82 13.18 -4.90
C THR A 293 -9.58 12.63 -5.60
N ASP A 294 -9.36 11.32 -5.54
CA ASP A 294 -8.33 10.65 -6.31
C ASP A 294 -8.90 9.49 -7.11
N PHE A 295 -8.07 8.94 -7.99
CA PHE A 295 -8.43 7.83 -8.86
C PHE A 295 -9.02 6.61 -8.13
N LEU A 296 -8.53 6.28 -6.92
CA LEU A 296 -9.00 5.09 -6.19
C LEU A 296 -10.41 5.31 -5.64
N LYS A 297 -10.65 6.48 -5.04
CA LYS A 297 -11.97 6.86 -4.54
C LYS A 297 -12.96 7.07 -5.68
N LEU A 298 -12.57 7.84 -6.71
CA LEU A 298 -13.40 8.06 -7.89
C LEU A 298 -13.77 6.75 -8.57
N GLY A 299 -12.79 5.85 -8.71
CA GLY A 299 -13.02 4.55 -9.30
C GLY A 299 -13.97 3.69 -8.45
N LYS A 300 -13.90 3.75 -7.12
CA LYS A 300 -14.89 3.07 -6.26
C LYS A 300 -16.30 3.66 -6.44
N GLU A 301 -16.42 4.97 -6.37
CA GLU A 301 -17.70 5.68 -6.55
C GLU A 301 -18.32 5.36 -7.92
N PHE A 302 -17.53 5.36 -8.99
CA PHE A 302 -18.02 5.12 -10.34
C PHE A 302 -18.26 3.62 -10.65
N ILE A 303 -17.26 2.77 -10.41
CA ILE A 303 -17.30 1.37 -10.82
C ILE A 303 -18.18 0.55 -9.87
N VAL A 304 -18.06 0.77 -8.56
CA VAL A 304 -18.79 -0.02 -7.56
C VAL A 304 -20.13 0.61 -7.24
N GLU A 305 -20.16 1.88 -6.85
CA GLU A 305 -21.38 2.48 -6.29
C GLU A 305 -22.37 2.91 -7.38
N TYR A 306 -21.89 3.56 -8.44
CA TYR A 306 -22.73 4.01 -9.54
C TYR A 306 -23.06 2.89 -10.54
N SER A 307 -22.05 2.06 -10.89
CA SER A 307 -22.22 1.03 -11.92
C SER A 307 -22.59 -0.36 -11.38
N ASP A 308 -22.48 -0.59 -10.07
CA ASP A 308 -22.73 -1.87 -9.38
C ASP A 308 -21.84 -3.02 -9.89
N LEU A 309 -20.56 -2.74 -10.11
CA LEU A 309 -19.59 -3.70 -10.66
C LEU A 309 -18.46 -4.01 -9.67
N PHE A 310 -17.96 -5.25 -9.74
CA PHE A 310 -16.77 -5.72 -9.02
C PHE A 310 -16.77 -5.47 -7.50
N LYS A 311 -17.94 -5.35 -6.86
CA LYS A 311 -18.12 -5.12 -5.42
C LYS A 311 -17.30 -6.08 -4.54
N TYR A 312 -17.10 -7.32 -5.01
CA TYR A 312 -16.36 -8.37 -4.30
C TYR A 312 -14.84 -8.34 -4.52
N LEU A 313 -14.33 -7.48 -5.40
CA LEU A 313 -12.90 -7.40 -5.74
C LEU A 313 -12.31 -5.99 -5.58
N TYR A 314 -13.09 -4.93 -5.80
CA TYR A 314 -12.56 -3.57 -5.93
C TYR A 314 -11.83 -3.07 -4.68
N ASP A 315 -12.32 -3.42 -3.49
CA ASP A 315 -11.62 -3.13 -2.23
C ASP A 315 -10.22 -3.79 -2.19
N GLY A 316 -10.09 -5.01 -2.74
CA GLY A 316 -8.78 -5.66 -2.91
C GLY A 316 -7.87 -4.91 -3.89
N TYR A 317 -8.43 -4.31 -4.95
CA TYR A 317 -7.67 -3.45 -5.87
C TYR A 317 -7.12 -2.18 -5.19
N ILE A 318 -7.90 -1.58 -4.29
CA ILE A 318 -7.45 -0.44 -3.46
C ILE A 318 -6.32 -0.90 -2.51
N LEU A 319 -6.50 -2.04 -1.83
CA LEU A 319 -5.47 -2.60 -0.94
C LEU A 319 -4.15 -2.89 -1.68
N ALA A 320 -4.22 -3.35 -2.94
CA ALA A 320 -3.03 -3.59 -3.76
C ALA A 320 -2.17 -2.33 -3.98
N HIS A 321 -2.80 -1.15 -4.07
CA HIS A 321 -2.08 0.14 -4.13
C HIS A 321 -1.34 0.44 -2.83
N LEU A 322 -1.95 0.13 -1.69
CA LEU A 322 -1.28 0.23 -0.39
C LEU A 322 -0.12 -0.75 -0.26
N TYR A 323 -0.21 -1.95 -0.85
CA TYR A 323 0.88 -2.94 -0.79
C TYR A 323 2.08 -2.47 -1.62
N LEU A 324 1.81 -1.80 -2.74
CA LEU A 324 2.81 -1.18 -3.58
C LEU A 324 3.45 0.04 -2.91
N TYR A 325 2.64 0.87 -2.26
CA TYR A 325 3.07 2.09 -1.57
C TYR A 325 2.43 2.23 -0.18
N PRO A 326 3.03 1.66 0.88
CA PRO A 326 2.50 1.76 2.24
C PRO A 326 2.45 3.20 2.80
N SER A 327 3.15 4.15 2.16
CA SER A 327 3.11 5.58 2.44
C SER A 327 1.92 6.32 1.85
N LEU A 328 1.14 5.70 0.94
CA LEU A 328 -0.06 6.31 0.36
C LEU A 328 -1.13 6.49 1.43
N ASN A 329 -1.49 7.71 1.81
CA ASN A 329 -2.70 7.97 2.62
C ASN A 329 -3.93 7.80 1.73
N LEU A 330 -4.95 7.05 2.18
CA LEU A 330 -6.24 6.99 1.48
C LEU A 330 -7.12 8.17 1.91
N PRO A 331 -8.12 8.59 1.12
CA PRO A 331 -9.11 9.55 1.58
C PRO A 331 -9.83 9.03 2.83
N GLU A 332 -10.05 9.88 3.83
CA GLU A 332 -10.61 9.48 5.13
C GLU A 332 -12.04 8.91 5.02
N ASP A 333 -12.81 9.39 4.07
CA ASP A 333 -14.17 8.94 3.81
C ASP A 333 -14.24 7.71 2.88
N LEU A 334 -13.11 7.28 2.31
CA LEU A 334 -13.04 6.02 1.57
C LEU A 334 -13.17 4.85 2.54
N LYS A 335 -14.21 4.05 2.39
CA LYS A 335 -14.42 2.84 3.18
C LYS A 335 -13.94 1.59 2.45
N ILE A 336 -13.47 0.58 3.17
CA ILE A 336 -12.95 -0.69 2.66
C ILE A 336 -13.52 -1.80 3.53
N SER A 337 -14.06 -2.84 2.89
CA SER A 337 -14.45 -4.07 3.58
C SER A 337 -13.48 -5.20 3.28
N LEU A 338 -13.23 -6.04 4.26
CA LEU A 338 -12.33 -7.18 4.18
C LEU A 338 -13.10 -8.46 3.86
N SER A 339 -12.40 -9.39 3.21
CA SER A 339 -12.78 -10.80 3.08
C SER A 339 -11.57 -11.55 2.53
N ARG A 340 -11.50 -12.86 2.75
CA ARG A 340 -10.47 -13.70 2.12
C ARG A 340 -10.33 -13.46 0.62
N ARG A 341 -11.44 -13.36 -0.12
CA ARG A 341 -11.43 -13.15 -1.58
C ARG A 341 -10.78 -11.81 -1.95
N LYS A 342 -11.11 -10.73 -1.22
CA LYS A 342 -10.54 -9.39 -1.45
C LYS A 342 -9.06 -9.34 -1.09
N LEU A 343 -8.66 -9.98 0.01
CA LEU A 343 -7.26 -10.06 0.41
C LEU A 343 -6.43 -10.90 -0.57
N ASP A 344 -6.89 -12.09 -0.95
CA ASP A 344 -6.20 -12.92 -1.96
C ASP A 344 -6.08 -12.17 -3.30
N PHE A 345 -7.16 -11.49 -3.73
CA PHE A 345 -7.13 -10.66 -4.93
C PHE A 345 -6.14 -9.50 -4.81
N SER A 346 -6.10 -8.80 -3.66
CA SER A 346 -5.19 -7.67 -3.45
C SER A 346 -3.72 -8.04 -3.63
N TYR A 347 -3.33 -9.25 -3.19
CA TYR A 347 -1.97 -9.73 -3.37
C TYR A 347 -1.67 -10.03 -4.84
N ILE A 348 -2.61 -10.62 -5.57
CA ILE A 348 -2.47 -10.90 -7.01
C ILE A 348 -2.42 -9.61 -7.82
N SER A 349 -3.27 -8.63 -7.50
CA SER A 349 -3.22 -7.29 -8.10
C SER A 349 -1.88 -6.61 -7.81
N TYR A 350 -1.36 -6.72 -6.59
CA TYR A 350 -0.03 -6.21 -6.25
C TYR A 350 1.08 -6.86 -7.10
N LEU A 351 1.07 -8.19 -7.28
CA LEU A 351 2.01 -8.87 -8.17
C LEU A 351 1.84 -8.39 -9.63
N THR A 352 0.60 -8.20 -10.05
CA THR A 352 0.28 -7.70 -11.40
C THR A 352 0.83 -6.30 -11.61
N PHE A 353 0.66 -5.39 -10.64
CA PHE A 353 1.21 -4.03 -10.67
C PHE A 353 2.74 -4.03 -10.73
N LEU A 354 3.39 -4.86 -9.91
CA LEU A 354 4.84 -5.03 -9.96
C LEU A 354 5.32 -5.48 -11.35
N THR A 355 4.60 -6.42 -11.99
CA THR A 355 4.93 -6.91 -13.33
C THR A 355 4.88 -5.81 -14.38
N VAL A 356 3.79 -5.03 -14.41
CA VAL A 356 3.69 -3.92 -15.38
C VAL A 356 4.68 -2.80 -15.10
N LEU A 357 4.93 -2.45 -13.83
CA LEU A 357 5.97 -1.47 -13.47
C LEU A 357 7.36 -1.95 -13.87
N ALA A 358 7.65 -3.24 -13.68
CA ALA A 358 8.95 -3.82 -14.00
C ALA A 358 9.21 -3.92 -15.51
N ILE A 359 8.20 -4.33 -16.31
CA ILE A 359 8.36 -4.61 -17.74
C ILE A 359 8.04 -3.38 -18.59
N VAL A 360 6.87 -2.76 -18.39
CA VAL A 360 6.42 -1.59 -19.17
C VAL A 360 7.04 -0.32 -18.60
N GLY A 361 6.93 -0.12 -17.28
CA GLY A 361 7.48 1.03 -16.57
C GLY A 361 9.02 1.02 -16.44
N ARG A 362 9.65 -0.14 -16.72
CA ARG A 362 11.10 -0.39 -16.59
C ARG A 362 11.66 -0.09 -15.19
N ASP A 363 10.83 -0.21 -14.16
CA ASP A 363 11.26 -0.01 -12.78
C ASP A 363 12.05 -1.22 -12.27
N LYS A 364 13.36 -1.03 -12.15
CA LYS A 364 14.31 -2.03 -11.63
C LYS A 364 14.01 -2.42 -10.18
N LYS A 365 13.43 -1.53 -9.38
CA LYS A 365 13.06 -1.80 -7.98
C LYS A 365 11.88 -2.75 -7.93
N SER A 366 10.82 -2.48 -8.69
CA SER A 366 9.68 -3.38 -8.86
C SER A 366 10.11 -4.75 -9.41
N ALA A 367 11.01 -4.78 -10.40
CA ALA A 367 11.57 -6.03 -10.95
C ALA A 367 12.25 -6.88 -9.86
N TYR A 368 13.06 -6.26 -9.01
CA TYR A 368 13.74 -6.93 -7.91
C TYR A 368 12.77 -7.47 -6.84
N ILE A 369 11.74 -6.68 -6.50
CA ILE A 369 10.71 -7.08 -5.54
C ILE A 369 9.89 -8.25 -6.10
N LEU A 370 9.44 -8.16 -7.35
CA LEU A 370 8.66 -9.20 -8.03
C LEU A 370 9.35 -10.56 -7.99
N LEU A 371 10.64 -10.63 -8.35
CA LEU A 371 11.41 -11.87 -8.28
C LEU A 371 11.50 -12.45 -6.86
N GLY A 372 11.53 -11.59 -5.84
CA GLY A 372 11.46 -12.01 -4.44
C GLY A 372 10.10 -12.64 -4.11
N ARG A 373 9.01 -12.01 -4.53
CA ARG A 373 7.64 -12.49 -4.28
C ARG A 373 7.32 -13.78 -5.03
N LEU A 374 7.79 -13.96 -6.26
CA LEU A 374 7.59 -15.19 -7.03
C LEU A 374 8.24 -16.41 -6.35
N LYS A 375 9.31 -16.23 -5.56
CA LYS A 375 9.88 -17.33 -4.75
C LYS A 375 8.90 -17.90 -3.73
N ARG A 376 7.95 -17.11 -3.22
CA ARG A 376 6.91 -17.58 -2.30
C ARG A 376 5.99 -18.62 -2.95
N LEU A 377 5.85 -18.55 -4.27
CA LEU A 377 5.04 -19.46 -5.08
C LEU A 377 5.80 -20.73 -5.48
N GLY A 378 6.97 -20.99 -4.87
CA GLY A 378 7.78 -22.16 -5.15
C GLY A 378 8.71 -22.04 -6.37
N MET A 379 8.83 -20.84 -6.95
CA MET A 379 9.70 -20.59 -8.10
C MET A 379 11.14 -20.32 -7.64
N SER A 380 12.14 -21.02 -8.21
CA SER A 380 13.54 -20.59 -8.09
C SER A 380 13.75 -19.27 -8.86
N ALA A 381 14.93 -18.63 -8.70
CA ALA A 381 15.23 -17.41 -9.46
C ALA A 381 15.16 -17.65 -10.97
N ASP A 382 15.75 -18.75 -11.46
CA ASP A 382 15.73 -19.11 -12.88
C ASP A 382 14.31 -19.44 -13.37
N LYS A 383 13.53 -20.20 -12.58
CA LYS A 383 12.12 -20.50 -12.92
C LYS A 383 11.26 -19.24 -12.95
N ALA A 384 11.50 -18.28 -12.05
CA ALA A 384 10.79 -17.01 -12.05
C ALA A 384 11.14 -16.17 -13.29
N MET A 385 12.40 -16.20 -13.75
CA MET A 385 12.81 -15.54 -15.00
C MET A 385 12.19 -16.20 -16.23
N GLU A 386 12.19 -17.52 -16.29
CA GLU A 386 11.55 -18.30 -17.36
C GLU A 386 10.06 -17.99 -17.42
N PHE A 387 9.37 -18.07 -16.28
CA PHE A 387 7.97 -17.70 -16.14
C PHE A 387 7.68 -16.28 -16.66
N LEU A 388 8.44 -15.28 -16.22
CA LEU A 388 8.26 -13.90 -16.69
C LEU A 388 8.59 -13.73 -18.18
N SER A 389 9.52 -14.53 -18.72
CA SER A 389 9.83 -14.52 -20.14
C SER A 389 8.67 -15.08 -20.96
N THR A 390 8.09 -16.20 -20.54
CA THR A 390 6.88 -16.77 -21.15
C THR A 390 5.71 -15.79 -21.09
N VAL A 391 5.50 -15.09 -19.97
CA VAL A 391 4.49 -14.04 -19.87
C VAL A 391 4.69 -12.94 -20.93
N VAL A 392 5.93 -12.49 -21.12
CA VAL A 392 6.26 -11.46 -22.14
C VAL A 392 6.05 -11.97 -23.56
N GLU A 393 6.44 -13.21 -23.85
CA GLU A 393 6.24 -13.86 -25.15
C GLU A 393 4.75 -13.99 -25.47
N ASN A 394 3.97 -14.56 -24.55
CA ASN A 394 2.52 -14.71 -24.70
C ASN A 394 1.82 -13.35 -24.88
N ALA A 395 2.27 -12.31 -24.16
CA ALA A 395 1.74 -10.96 -24.32
C ALA A 395 2.11 -10.34 -25.69
N ASN A 396 3.33 -10.55 -26.18
CA ASN A 396 3.74 -10.11 -27.51
C ASN A 396 2.99 -10.84 -28.64
N ASP A 397 2.73 -12.14 -28.48
CA ASP A 397 1.91 -12.90 -29.44
C ASP A 397 0.46 -12.41 -29.43
N ALA A 398 -0.12 -12.15 -28.25
CA ALA A 398 -1.44 -11.54 -28.15
C ALA A 398 -1.51 -10.16 -28.83
N LEU A 399 -0.51 -9.29 -28.63
CA LEU A 399 -0.40 -8.01 -29.34
C LEU A 399 -0.34 -8.20 -30.85
N TYR A 400 0.46 -9.16 -31.32
CA TYR A 400 0.59 -9.47 -32.74
C TYR A 400 -0.74 -9.94 -33.35
N HIS A 401 -1.47 -10.83 -32.67
CA HIS A 401 -2.78 -11.30 -33.11
C HIS A 401 -3.85 -10.20 -33.11
N MET A 402 -3.69 -9.15 -32.30
CA MET A 402 -4.53 -7.95 -32.33
C MET A 402 -4.15 -6.95 -33.45
N GLY A 403 -3.10 -7.25 -34.22
CA GLY A 403 -2.61 -6.42 -35.32
C GLY A 403 -1.64 -5.32 -34.88
N LEU A 404 -0.96 -5.49 -33.74
CA LEU A 404 -0.10 -4.47 -33.14
C LEU A 404 1.36 -4.91 -33.13
N ARG A 405 2.23 -3.93 -32.88
CA ARG A 405 3.66 -4.19 -32.79
C ARG A 405 3.98 -4.94 -31.49
N ARG A 406 4.75 -6.02 -31.61
CA ARG A 406 5.45 -6.70 -30.50
C ARG A 406 6.43 -5.71 -29.86
N SER A 407 6.00 -5.05 -28.80
CA SER A 407 6.71 -3.91 -28.20
C SER A 407 7.25 -4.20 -26.80
N LEU A 408 6.81 -5.30 -26.18
CA LEU A 408 7.32 -5.69 -24.86
C LEU A 408 8.74 -6.25 -25.01
N ARG A 409 9.67 -5.68 -24.25
CA ARG A 409 11.05 -6.17 -24.17
C ARG A 409 11.12 -7.34 -23.20
N MET A 410 12.05 -8.25 -23.45
CA MET A 410 12.32 -9.35 -22.53
C MET A 410 12.70 -8.85 -21.14
N PHE A 411 12.20 -9.55 -20.13
CA PHE A 411 12.54 -9.29 -18.74
C PHE A 411 14.03 -9.60 -18.50
N SER A 412 14.71 -8.73 -17.76
CA SER A 412 16.14 -8.88 -17.48
C SER A 412 16.39 -8.93 -15.99
N TYR A 413 17.47 -9.62 -15.59
CA TYR A 413 17.86 -9.70 -14.19
C TYR A 413 18.08 -8.29 -13.60
N PRO A 414 17.40 -7.95 -12.49
CA PRO A 414 17.55 -6.63 -11.90
C PRO A 414 18.94 -6.50 -11.28
N SER A 415 19.66 -5.45 -11.65
CA SER A 415 21.00 -5.16 -11.12
C SER A 415 20.98 -4.44 -9.76
N ARG A 416 19.80 -4.05 -9.26
CA ARG A 416 19.65 -3.23 -8.05
C ARG A 416 18.89 -3.99 -6.97
N SER A 417 19.52 -4.17 -5.81
CA SER A 417 18.86 -4.63 -4.58
C SER A 417 18.27 -3.49 -3.78
N VAL A 418 17.18 -3.80 -3.06
CA VAL A 418 16.62 -2.93 -2.01
C VAL A 418 17.38 -3.20 -0.72
N ARG A 419 18.10 -2.19 -0.23
CA ARG A 419 18.85 -2.26 1.03
C ARG A 419 18.48 -1.08 1.90
N ALA A 420 18.20 -1.35 3.17
CA ALA A 420 17.89 -0.35 4.17
C ALA A 420 19.00 0.70 4.25
N GLN A 421 20.26 0.25 4.22
CA GLN A 421 21.46 1.11 4.35
C GLN A 421 21.68 2.06 3.17
N ARG A 422 21.12 1.76 1.99
CA ARG A 422 21.19 2.66 0.83
C ARG A 422 20.11 3.74 0.87
N ILE A 423 19.02 3.45 1.58
CA ILE A 423 17.90 4.38 1.72
C ILE A 423 18.19 5.30 2.89
N PHE A 424 18.58 4.77 4.04
CA PHE A 424 19.02 5.56 5.19
C PHE A 424 20.50 5.27 5.50
N PRO A 425 21.45 6.10 5.07
CA PRO A 425 22.87 5.86 5.28
C PRO A 425 23.21 5.78 6.78
N VAL A 426 23.45 4.55 7.25
CA VAL A 426 23.63 4.19 8.67
C VAL A 426 24.84 4.87 9.32
N ARG A 427 25.87 5.22 8.53
CA ARG A 427 27.09 5.87 9.04
C ARG A 427 26.80 7.21 9.72
N ASP A 428 25.73 7.89 9.30
CA ASP A 428 25.40 9.24 9.76
C ASP A 428 24.10 9.30 10.60
N ASN A 429 23.44 8.15 10.83
CA ASN A 429 22.14 8.10 11.50
C ASN A 429 22.04 6.95 12.52
N ILE A 430 22.43 7.24 13.77
CA ILE A 430 22.37 6.29 14.89
C ILE A 430 20.94 5.80 15.20
N TYR A 431 19.93 6.64 14.95
CA TYR A 431 18.54 6.30 15.20
C TYR A 431 18.01 5.29 14.18
N PHE A 432 18.47 5.37 12.94
CA PHE A 432 18.14 4.36 11.95
C PHE A 432 18.83 3.02 12.27
N LYS A 433 20.08 3.04 12.73
CA LYS A 433 20.75 1.84 13.23
C LYS A 433 19.93 1.18 14.35
N TYR A 434 19.47 1.97 15.32
CA TYR A 434 18.60 1.52 16.39
C TYR A 434 17.32 0.87 15.85
N LEU A 435 16.64 1.51 14.89
CA LEU A 435 15.43 0.97 14.26
C LEU A 435 15.71 -0.41 13.62
N VAL A 436 16.77 -0.54 12.82
CA VAL A 436 17.16 -1.80 12.16
C VAL A 436 17.42 -2.91 13.19
N GLU A 437 18.19 -2.61 14.24
CA GLU A 437 18.50 -3.57 15.32
C GLU A 437 17.24 -4.02 16.06
N ARG A 438 16.31 -3.11 16.33
CA ARG A 438 15.05 -3.42 17.02
C ARG A 438 14.10 -4.23 16.16
N VAL A 439 13.96 -3.88 14.88
CA VAL A 439 13.17 -4.66 13.93
C VAL A 439 13.74 -6.07 13.78
N SER A 440 15.06 -6.21 13.65
CA SER A 440 15.72 -7.52 13.55
C SER A 440 15.56 -8.37 14.82
N SER A 441 15.41 -7.72 15.98
CA SER A 441 15.16 -8.39 17.26
C SER A 441 13.68 -8.70 17.51
N ALA A 442 12.77 -8.22 16.66
CA ALA A 442 11.33 -8.38 16.86
C ALA A 442 10.89 -9.82 16.55
N LYS A 443 10.37 -10.52 17.56
CA LYS A 443 9.87 -11.89 17.44
C LYS A 443 8.45 -11.90 16.92
N ARG A 444 8.28 -11.59 15.64
CA ARG A 444 6.99 -11.60 14.90
C ARG A 444 5.97 -10.53 15.32
N ARG A 445 6.24 -9.73 16.35
CA ARG A 445 5.39 -8.62 16.79
C ARG A 445 6.21 -7.35 16.83
N LEU A 446 5.74 -6.35 16.10
CA LEU A 446 6.42 -5.08 15.96
C LEU A 446 5.37 -3.97 15.95
N VAL A 447 5.59 -2.92 16.74
CA VAL A 447 4.70 -1.77 16.77
C VAL A 447 5.55 -0.53 16.51
N LEU A 448 5.32 0.16 15.41
CA LEU A 448 6.04 1.37 15.02
C LEU A 448 5.24 2.59 15.47
N ARG A 449 5.76 3.31 16.47
CA ARG A 449 5.14 4.57 16.91
C ARG A 449 5.73 5.73 16.13
N HIS A 450 4.89 6.65 15.67
CA HIS A 450 5.31 7.74 14.79
C HIS A 450 4.68 9.10 15.08
N GLU A 451 5.32 10.14 14.58
CA GLU A 451 4.80 11.52 14.54
C GLU A 451 4.33 11.91 13.14
N ASP A 452 4.82 11.22 12.10
CA ASP A 452 4.50 11.46 10.71
C ASP A 452 4.07 10.15 10.05
N ARG A 453 2.79 10.10 9.68
CA ARG A 453 2.17 8.93 9.07
C ARG A 453 2.75 8.61 7.69
N THR A 454 2.98 9.62 6.87
CA THR A 454 3.42 9.44 5.47
C THR A 454 4.86 8.98 5.46
N PHE A 455 5.72 9.62 6.28
CA PHE A 455 7.09 9.14 6.50
C PHE A 455 7.11 7.70 7.00
N THR A 456 6.28 7.42 7.99
CA THR A 456 6.23 6.09 8.60
C THR A 456 5.89 5.02 7.59
N GLY A 457 5.04 5.28 6.60
CA GLY A 457 4.77 4.32 5.53
C GLY A 457 5.98 3.90 4.70
N TYR A 458 7.06 4.70 4.65
CA TYR A 458 8.32 4.27 4.04
C TYR A 458 9.02 3.17 4.86
N ILE A 459 8.79 3.11 6.18
CA ILE A 459 9.44 2.13 7.06
C ILE A 459 8.90 0.71 6.80
N PRO A 460 7.59 0.41 6.84
CA PRO A 460 7.06 -0.89 6.41
C PRO A 460 7.49 -1.25 4.99
N TYR A 461 7.50 -0.30 4.04
CA TYR A 461 7.98 -0.57 2.69
C TYR A 461 9.40 -1.16 2.70
N ILE A 462 10.30 -0.58 3.47
CA ILE A 462 11.70 -1.03 3.57
C ILE A 462 11.78 -2.35 4.32
N ILE A 463 11.08 -2.48 5.45
CA ILE A 463 11.03 -3.72 6.24
C ILE A 463 10.57 -4.90 5.39
N LEU A 464 9.51 -4.72 4.60
CA LEU A 464 8.91 -5.79 3.80
C LEU A 464 9.78 -6.19 2.60
N ASN A 465 10.58 -5.28 2.04
CA ASN A 465 11.25 -5.46 0.75
C ASN A 465 12.78 -5.59 0.82
N ALA A 466 13.41 -5.10 1.88
CA ALA A 466 14.87 -5.10 2.00
C ALA A 466 15.44 -6.47 2.41
N GLU A 467 16.65 -6.78 1.96
CA GLU A 467 17.31 -8.07 2.20
C GLU A 467 17.53 -8.34 3.69
N GLU A 468 17.83 -7.29 4.45
CA GLU A 468 18.27 -7.34 5.84
C GLU A 468 17.21 -7.91 6.80
N PHE A 469 15.93 -7.84 6.45
CA PHE A 469 14.82 -8.22 7.33
C PHE A 469 14.21 -9.59 7.02
N GLY A 470 14.62 -10.25 5.93
CA GLY A 470 14.14 -11.60 5.59
C GLY A 470 12.67 -11.70 5.14
N PHE A 471 11.95 -10.58 4.98
CA PHE A 471 10.55 -10.56 4.55
C PHE A 471 10.34 -10.48 3.03
N ARG A 472 11.41 -10.31 2.25
CA ARG A 472 11.36 -10.10 0.80
C ARG A 472 10.62 -11.20 0.01
N ASN A 473 10.60 -12.43 0.50
CA ASN A 473 9.95 -13.55 -0.19
C ASN A 473 8.68 -14.02 0.53
N LYS A 474 8.10 -13.17 1.38
CA LYS A 474 6.92 -13.47 2.20
C LYS A 474 5.67 -12.82 1.60
N ALA A 475 4.52 -13.48 1.70
CA ALA A 475 3.24 -12.87 1.35
C ALA A 475 2.81 -11.93 2.48
N PHE A 476 2.31 -10.75 2.15
CA PHE A 476 1.88 -9.78 3.14
C PHE A 476 0.60 -9.07 2.72
N CYS A 477 -0.15 -8.59 3.72
CA CYS A 477 -1.26 -7.68 3.54
C CYS A 477 -1.08 -6.45 4.43
N ILE A 478 -1.68 -5.33 4.02
CA ILE A 478 -1.68 -4.05 4.72
C ILE A 478 -3.12 -3.60 4.91
N ILE A 479 -3.53 -3.46 6.17
CA ILE A 479 -4.88 -3.17 6.59
C ILE A 479 -4.94 -1.72 7.08
N PRO A 480 -5.61 -0.81 6.35
CA PRO A 480 -5.76 0.58 6.76
C PRO A 480 -6.89 0.72 7.80
N CYS A 481 -6.55 0.73 9.08
CA CYS A 481 -7.53 0.58 10.17
C CYS A 481 -8.61 1.67 10.18
N GLU A 482 -8.28 2.91 9.82
CA GLU A 482 -9.21 4.05 9.74
C GLU A 482 -10.26 3.93 8.62
N ASN A 483 -9.95 3.16 7.58
CA ASN A 483 -10.78 3.03 6.38
C ASN A 483 -11.69 1.80 6.45
N LEU A 484 -11.60 0.98 7.50
CA LEU A 484 -12.43 -0.21 7.62
C LEU A 484 -13.91 0.14 7.77
N SER A 485 -14.76 -0.61 7.07
CA SER A 485 -16.22 -0.59 7.25
C SER A 485 -16.78 -1.88 7.82
N ASP A 486 -15.93 -2.86 8.10
CA ASP A 486 -16.34 -4.14 8.66
C ASP A 486 -16.70 -3.98 10.14
N SER A 487 -17.75 -4.69 10.57
CA SER A 487 -18.14 -4.80 11.98
C SER A 487 -17.44 -5.95 12.70
N GLU A 488 -16.85 -6.88 11.94
CA GLU A 488 -16.08 -8.02 12.44
C GLU A 488 -14.95 -8.36 11.46
N ILE A 489 -13.89 -8.96 11.96
CA ILE A 489 -12.79 -9.48 11.14
C ILE A 489 -12.55 -10.94 11.48
N ASP A 490 -12.68 -11.83 10.49
CA ASP A 490 -12.33 -13.24 10.65
C ASP A 490 -10.80 -13.44 10.56
N PRO A 491 -10.12 -13.96 11.61
CA PRO A 491 -8.71 -14.29 11.54
C PRO A 491 -8.32 -15.25 10.40
N GLU A 492 -9.24 -16.12 9.95
CA GLU A 492 -9.00 -17.08 8.86
C GLU A 492 -8.86 -16.40 7.48
N ASP A 493 -9.38 -15.18 7.33
CA ASP A 493 -9.22 -14.38 6.10
C ASP A 493 -7.74 -14.09 5.81
N PHE A 494 -6.88 -14.12 6.83
CA PHE A 494 -5.44 -13.86 6.72
C PHE A 494 -4.59 -15.12 6.49
N SER A 495 -5.18 -16.30 6.39
CA SER A 495 -4.46 -17.58 6.29
C SER A 495 -3.49 -17.69 5.11
N SER A 496 -3.70 -16.91 4.04
CA SER A 496 -2.81 -16.86 2.86
C SER A 496 -1.52 -16.05 3.08
N PHE A 497 -1.41 -15.31 4.19
CA PHE A 497 -0.33 -14.34 4.42
C PHE A 497 0.66 -14.81 5.47
N ASP A 498 1.91 -14.41 5.29
CA ASP A 498 2.97 -14.58 6.29
C ASP A 498 3.07 -13.35 7.22
N ILE A 499 2.58 -12.19 6.75
CA ILE A 499 2.72 -10.89 7.43
C ILE A 499 1.42 -10.09 7.32
N ILE A 500 0.95 -9.54 8.43
CA ILE A 500 -0.17 -8.60 8.47
C ILE A 500 0.37 -7.26 8.97
N VAL A 501 0.08 -6.18 8.25
CA VAL A 501 0.42 -4.82 8.67
C VAL A 501 -0.87 -4.06 9.00
N PHE A 502 -1.17 -3.87 10.29
CA PHE A 502 -2.24 -2.98 10.74
C PHE A 502 -1.74 -1.55 10.78
N ARG A 503 -2.09 -0.78 9.76
CA ARG A 503 -1.69 0.62 9.64
C ARG A 503 -2.63 1.51 10.45
N ASN A 504 -2.04 2.30 11.34
CA ASN A 504 -2.72 3.23 12.26
C ASN A 504 -3.73 2.50 13.14
N VAL A 505 -3.27 1.49 13.89
CA VAL A 505 -4.10 0.66 14.75
C VAL A 505 -4.78 1.48 15.88
N ASP A 506 -4.25 2.65 16.22
CA ASP A 506 -4.90 3.63 17.09
C ASP A 506 -6.25 4.11 16.55
N LEU A 507 -6.46 4.05 15.23
CA LEU A 507 -7.71 4.41 14.55
C LEU A 507 -8.60 3.20 14.25
N LEU A 508 -8.26 2.01 14.76
CA LEU A 508 -9.12 0.83 14.64
C LEU A 508 -10.48 1.10 15.32
N PRO A 509 -11.61 0.80 14.63
CA PRO A 509 -12.94 0.81 15.23
C PRO A 509 -12.99 -0.03 16.51
N GLU A 510 -13.68 0.47 17.54
CA GLU A 510 -13.69 -0.16 18.87
C GLU A 510 -14.27 -1.58 18.84
N GLU A 511 -15.29 -1.81 18.01
CA GLU A 511 -15.92 -3.11 17.81
C GLU A 511 -14.93 -4.19 17.30
N LEU A 512 -13.89 -3.79 16.56
CA LEU A 512 -12.88 -4.68 16.00
C LEU A 512 -11.72 -4.98 16.96
N LEU A 513 -11.66 -4.35 18.14
CA LEU A 513 -10.54 -4.52 19.09
C LEU A 513 -10.38 -5.98 19.53
N LYS A 514 -11.50 -6.69 19.75
CA LYS A 514 -11.48 -8.10 20.16
C LYS A 514 -10.93 -8.99 19.05
N ASP A 515 -11.29 -8.74 17.80
CA ASP A 515 -10.79 -9.51 16.67
C ASP A 515 -9.32 -9.21 16.41
N PHE A 516 -8.91 -7.95 16.53
CA PHE A 516 -7.50 -7.59 16.54
C PHE A 516 -6.71 -8.32 17.63
N GLU A 517 -7.22 -8.40 18.87
CA GLU A 517 -6.55 -9.12 19.95
C GLU A 517 -6.41 -10.62 19.65
N LYS A 518 -7.44 -11.24 19.06
CA LYS A 518 -7.37 -12.64 18.58
C LYS A 518 -6.28 -12.81 17.53
N ILE A 519 -6.22 -11.95 16.52
CA ILE A 519 -5.20 -11.98 15.47
C ILE A 519 -3.81 -11.75 16.06
N TRP A 520 -3.67 -10.75 16.93
CA TRP A 520 -2.41 -10.41 17.59
C TRP A 520 -1.84 -11.58 18.39
N LYS A 521 -2.68 -12.37 19.07
CA LYS A 521 -2.22 -13.54 19.85
C LYS A 521 -2.09 -14.81 19.00
N GLY A 522 -3.02 -15.04 18.09
CA GLY A 522 -3.19 -16.31 17.37
C GLY A 522 -2.47 -16.41 16.03
N PHE A 523 -2.20 -15.30 15.34
CA PHE A 523 -1.59 -15.35 14.01
C PHE A 523 -0.13 -15.81 14.10
N GLU A 524 0.19 -16.95 13.48
CA GLU A 524 1.54 -17.53 13.56
C GLU A 524 2.61 -16.67 12.86
N GLY A 525 2.22 -15.93 11.83
CA GLY A 525 3.11 -15.04 11.08
C GLY A 525 3.50 -13.77 11.84
N THR A 526 4.05 -12.80 11.11
CA THR A 526 4.45 -11.50 11.67
C THR A 526 3.28 -10.52 11.65
N VAL A 527 3.01 -9.85 12.77
CA VAL A 527 2.08 -8.72 12.84
C VAL A 527 2.90 -7.44 13.09
N ILE A 528 2.75 -6.48 12.18
CA ILE A 528 3.33 -5.14 12.28
C ILE A 528 2.18 -4.16 12.49
N CYS A 529 2.27 -3.32 13.50
CA CYS A 529 1.33 -2.23 13.71
C CYS A 529 2.05 -0.89 13.52
N THR A 530 1.32 0.13 13.08
CA THR A 530 1.75 1.53 13.21
C THR A 530 0.73 2.27 14.06
N TYR A 531 1.17 3.25 14.85
CA TYR A 531 0.24 4.19 15.52
C TYR A 531 0.87 5.56 15.75
N SER A 532 0.03 6.58 15.82
CA SER A 532 0.46 7.95 16.06
C SER A 532 0.78 8.19 17.54
N THR A 533 1.90 8.83 17.83
CA THR A 533 2.20 9.41 19.15
C THR A 533 1.10 10.36 19.59
N TYR A 534 0.47 11.07 18.65
CA TYR A 534 -0.58 12.06 18.95
C TYR A 534 -1.94 11.45 19.29
N SER A 535 -2.07 10.13 19.26
CA SER A 535 -3.29 9.41 19.67
C SER A 535 -3.47 9.31 21.20
N PHE A 536 -2.41 9.57 21.98
CA PHE A 536 -2.41 9.39 23.44
C PHE A 536 -2.95 8.02 23.87
N LEU A 537 -2.47 6.96 23.20
CA LEU A 537 -3.03 5.62 23.26
C LEU A 537 -3.18 5.05 24.68
N ASP A 538 -2.21 5.31 25.57
CA ASP A 538 -2.26 4.89 26.97
C ASP A 538 -3.35 5.61 27.79
N TRP A 539 -3.83 6.79 27.40
CA TRP A 539 -5.02 7.44 27.97
C TRP A 539 -6.31 7.03 27.26
N GLU A 540 -6.36 7.11 25.93
CA GLU A 540 -7.61 7.01 25.17
C GLU A 540 -8.01 5.56 24.89
N LYS A 541 -7.04 4.65 24.71
CA LYS A 541 -7.28 3.21 24.44
C LYS A 541 -6.34 2.34 25.28
N PRO A 542 -6.46 2.35 26.62
CA PRO A 542 -5.52 1.68 27.53
C PRO A 542 -5.46 0.16 27.32
N GLU A 543 -6.56 -0.46 26.88
CA GLU A 543 -6.60 -1.89 26.54
C GLU A 543 -5.69 -2.22 25.35
N LEU A 544 -5.79 -1.42 24.28
CA LEU A 544 -4.93 -1.54 23.11
C LEU A 544 -3.47 -1.22 23.47
N HIS A 545 -3.22 -0.18 24.25
CA HIS A 545 -1.86 0.13 24.72
C HIS A 545 -1.23 -1.03 25.48
N ARG A 546 -1.96 -1.68 26.38
CA ARG A 546 -1.47 -2.85 27.13
C ARG A 546 -1.02 -3.98 26.21
N ILE A 547 -1.72 -4.21 25.10
CA ILE A 547 -1.37 -5.23 24.10
C ILE A 547 -0.07 -4.85 23.37
N LEU A 548 0.08 -3.57 23.01
CA LEU A 548 1.13 -3.11 22.10
C LEU A 548 2.44 -2.70 22.80
N ARG A 549 2.36 -2.16 24.03
CA ARG A 549 3.44 -1.36 24.67
C ARG A 549 4.81 -2.01 24.70
N GLU A 550 4.88 -3.34 24.88
CA GLU A 550 6.14 -4.09 24.99
C GLU A 550 6.85 -4.27 23.64
N TYR A 551 6.12 -4.06 22.55
CA TYR A 551 6.57 -4.28 21.17
C TYR A 551 6.86 -2.98 20.42
N VAL A 552 6.74 -1.84 21.11
CA VAL A 552 6.88 -0.51 20.52
C VAL A 552 8.34 -0.24 20.15
N VAL A 553 8.52 0.32 18.96
CA VAL A 553 9.77 0.90 18.47
C VAL A 553 9.42 2.30 17.99
N ASP A 554 10.06 3.31 18.60
CA ASP A 554 9.90 4.70 18.17
C ASP A 554 10.60 4.90 16.83
N ILE A 555 9.86 5.44 15.86
CA ILE A 555 10.45 5.98 14.64
C ILE A 555 11.17 7.29 15.00
N PRO A 556 12.35 7.56 14.41
CA PRO A 556 13.10 8.78 14.69
C PRO A 556 12.25 10.03 14.39
N SER A 557 12.15 10.92 15.37
CA SER A 557 11.33 12.14 15.30
C SER A 557 11.97 13.20 14.40
N PHE A 558 11.15 13.94 13.67
CA PHE A 558 11.56 15.14 12.92
C PHE A 558 11.64 16.39 13.80
N LEU A 559 10.88 16.42 14.89
CA LEU A 559 10.86 17.55 15.83
C LEU A 559 12.19 17.75 16.57
N TYR A 560 13.00 16.69 16.64
CA TYR A 560 14.26 16.68 17.40
C TYR A 560 15.51 16.53 16.53
N GLU A 561 15.38 16.09 15.28
CA GLU A 561 16.52 15.76 14.42
C GLU A 561 16.32 16.33 13.01
N THR A 562 16.83 17.54 12.80
CA THR A 562 16.73 18.27 11.52
C THR A 562 17.23 17.44 10.33
N LYS A 563 18.26 16.61 10.53
CA LYS A 563 18.82 15.74 9.48
C LYS A 563 17.83 14.71 8.95
N ASN A 564 16.96 14.16 9.81
CA ASN A 564 15.93 13.21 9.38
C ASN A 564 14.89 13.90 8.49
N HIS A 565 14.51 15.12 8.86
CA HIS A 565 13.58 15.93 8.09
C HIS A 565 14.17 16.36 6.73
N GLU A 566 15.41 16.87 6.71
CA GLU A 566 16.13 17.22 5.48
C GLU A 566 16.26 16.04 4.52
N PHE A 567 16.64 14.87 5.05
CA PHE A 567 16.72 13.65 4.27
C PHE A 567 15.37 13.30 3.61
N MET A 568 14.28 13.43 4.36
CA MET A 568 12.94 13.12 3.85
C MET A 568 12.44 14.12 2.81
N VAL A 569 12.73 15.40 3.00
CA VAL A 569 12.44 16.44 2.01
C VAL A 569 13.14 16.13 0.68
N GLU A 570 14.44 15.81 0.73
CA GLU A 570 15.19 15.42 -0.48
C GLU A 570 14.63 14.15 -1.12
N ARG A 571 14.23 13.16 -0.31
CA ARG A 571 13.64 11.93 -0.84
C ARG A 571 12.32 12.18 -1.55
N VAL A 572 11.42 12.97 -0.96
CA VAL A 572 10.14 13.36 -1.58
C VAL A 572 10.39 14.10 -2.88
N LYS A 573 11.37 15.01 -2.90
CA LYS A 573 11.76 15.75 -4.11
C LYS A 573 12.24 14.81 -5.22
N GLU A 574 13.16 13.89 -4.92
CA GLU A 574 13.65 12.90 -5.90
C GLU A 574 12.51 12.08 -6.49
N GLU A 575 11.60 11.58 -5.66
CA GLU A 575 10.49 10.75 -6.14
C GLU A 575 9.45 11.58 -6.93
N LEU A 576 9.21 12.84 -6.56
CA LEU A 576 8.40 13.76 -7.35
C LEU A 576 9.05 14.09 -8.70
N GLU A 577 10.36 14.30 -8.75
CA GLU A 577 11.11 14.53 -10.00
C GLU A 577 11.00 13.32 -10.94
N GLU A 578 11.04 12.10 -10.41
CA GLU A 578 10.86 10.87 -11.20
C GLU A 578 9.45 10.78 -11.84
N VAL A 579 8.42 11.29 -11.17
CA VAL A 579 7.01 11.19 -11.62
C VAL A 579 6.62 12.39 -12.48
N LEU A 580 6.95 13.61 -12.04
CA LEU A 580 6.48 14.88 -12.61
C LEU A 580 7.49 15.52 -13.57
N GLY A 581 8.76 15.07 -13.54
CA GLY A 581 9.87 15.70 -14.25
C GLY A 581 10.59 16.75 -13.40
N ARG A 582 11.74 17.22 -13.89
CA ARG A 582 12.58 18.24 -13.22
C ARG A 582 11.97 19.64 -13.35
N SER A 583 10.78 19.86 -12.81
CA SER A 583 10.26 21.22 -12.61
C SER A 583 10.98 21.88 -11.43
N SER A 584 11.23 23.18 -11.51
CA SER A 584 11.96 23.97 -10.50
C SER A 584 11.23 24.00 -9.15
N PHE A 585 11.50 23.01 -8.30
CA PHE A 585 11.00 22.92 -6.93
C PHE A 585 11.59 24.06 -6.09
N ASP A 586 10.73 24.94 -5.60
CA ASP A 586 11.13 26.02 -4.71
C ASP A 586 11.29 25.52 -3.27
N ARG A 587 12.54 25.33 -2.83
CA ARG A 587 12.85 24.94 -1.44
C ARG A 587 12.44 26.00 -0.42
N SER A 588 12.20 27.26 -0.82
CA SER A 588 11.77 28.31 0.09
C SER A 588 10.36 28.09 0.67
N LEU A 589 9.58 27.20 0.06
CA LEU A 589 8.23 26.85 0.51
C LEU A 589 8.18 25.72 1.56
N ILE A 590 9.34 25.25 2.02
CA ILE A 590 9.44 24.13 2.98
C ILE A 590 9.90 24.69 4.32
N PHE A 591 9.09 24.46 5.35
CA PHE A 591 9.41 24.91 6.69
C PHE A 591 9.91 23.75 7.56
N VAL A 592 10.62 24.08 8.64
CA VAL A 592 11.03 23.09 9.64
C VAL A 592 9.79 22.60 10.41
N ASN A 593 9.80 21.32 10.80
CA ASN A 593 8.74 20.66 11.56
C ASN A 593 7.43 20.53 10.77
N GLU A 594 7.49 20.25 9.48
CA GLU A 594 6.31 19.93 8.67
C GLU A 594 6.15 18.41 8.53
N THR A 595 4.91 17.97 8.36
CA THR A 595 4.65 16.59 7.93
C THR A 595 5.08 16.38 6.49
N THR A 596 5.50 15.16 6.16
CA THR A 596 5.88 14.73 4.81
C THR A 596 4.76 14.97 3.82
N GLU A 597 3.50 14.75 4.21
CA GLU A 597 2.33 15.06 3.39
C GLU A 597 2.24 16.55 3.05
N ARG A 598 2.48 17.44 4.02
CA ARG A 598 2.53 18.88 3.78
C ARG A 598 3.66 19.26 2.82
N VAL A 599 4.85 18.67 2.97
CA VAL A 599 5.97 18.86 2.04
C VAL A 599 5.59 18.47 0.61
N ILE A 600 4.92 17.32 0.44
CA ILE A 600 4.43 16.87 -0.87
C ILE A 600 3.50 17.93 -1.46
N TYR A 601 2.49 18.37 -0.73
CA TYR A 601 1.55 19.38 -1.23
C TYR A 601 2.21 20.73 -1.53
N SER A 602 3.17 21.17 -0.70
CA SER A 602 3.96 22.39 -0.97
C SER A 602 4.69 22.31 -2.30
N TYR A 603 5.31 21.16 -2.60
CA TYR A 603 5.92 20.95 -3.91
C TYR A 603 4.91 20.88 -5.05
N LEU A 604 3.81 20.16 -4.88
CA LEU A 604 2.77 20.04 -5.92
C LEU A 604 2.12 21.40 -6.25
N LYS A 605 1.99 22.33 -5.30
CA LYS A 605 1.52 23.69 -5.58
C LYS A 605 2.41 24.49 -6.53
N THR A 606 3.70 24.14 -6.63
CA THR A 606 4.64 24.76 -7.58
C THR A 606 4.66 24.09 -8.94
N PHE A 607 4.10 22.88 -9.03
CA PHE A 607 4.04 22.13 -10.27
C PHE A 607 2.96 22.70 -11.18
N LYS A 608 3.34 23.01 -12.43
CA LYS A 608 2.42 23.39 -13.49
C LYS A 608 2.30 22.22 -14.46
N LEU A 609 1.07 21.74 -14.60
CA LEU A 609 0.70 20.64 -15.49
C LEU A 609 0.87 20.98 -16.98
#